data_AF-A8MDY6-F1
#
_entry.id   AF-A8MDY6-F1
#
_cell.length_a   1.000
_cell.length_b   1.000
_cell.length_c   1.000
_cell.angle_alpha   90.00
_cell.angle_beta   90.00
_cell.angle_gamma   90.00
#
_symmetry.space_group_name_H-M   'P 1'
#
loop_
_entity.id
_entity.type
_entity.pdbx_description
1 polymer ?
#
loop_
_entity_poly.entity_id
_entity_poly.type
_entity_poly.pdbx_seq_one_letter_code
_entity_poly.pdbx_strand_id
1 'polypeptide(L)'
;MGITERFIEAFLTVYRDYKGKWGIMDIYAYRTQGKSIKAFASLIINIGGNPRTINAYLFSTGKVMIISDVTPILRGKVNCSGSSTRATVDMYLPPEEYSICLGEGINGSRNILLALTRDYGEERVLLYSEVDQKSIDYNSLVKVLGEVKDTLIRLFTTR
;
A
#
# COMPACT_ATOMS: atom_id res chain seq x y z
N MET A 1 -10.29 -18.71 12.03
CA MET A 1 -9.04 -17.95 11.76
C MET A 1 -9.31 -16.47 11.94
N GLY A 2 -8.46 -15.75 12.69
CA GLY A 2 -8.62 -14.31 12.91
C GLY A 2 -8.32 -13.50 11.67
N ILE A 3 -8.70 -12.21 11.69
CA ILE A 3 -8.50 -11.31 10.55
C ILE A 3 -7.03 -11.04 10.26
N THR A 4 -6.19 -11.03 11.31
CA THR A 4 -4.75 -10.87 11.20
C THR A 4 -4.09 -12.05 10.50
N GLU A 5 -4.45 -13.28 10.87
CA GLU A 5 -3.96 -14.50 10.22
C GLU A 5 -4.41 -14.56 8.76
N ARG A 6 -5.69 -14.25 8.48
CA ARG A 6 -6.21 -14.14 7.11
C ARG A 6 -5.45 -13.13 6.26
N PHE A 7 -5.14 -11.97 6.81
CA PHE A 7 -4.36 -10.94 6.13
C PHE A 7 -2.97 -11.46 5.77
N ILE A 8 -2.24 -12.02 6.75
CA ILE A 8 -0.88 -12.54 6.54
C ILE A 8 -0.90 -13.69 5.53
N GLU A 9 -1.78 -14.66 5.70
CA GLU A 9 -1.91 -15.80 4.80
C GLU A 9 -2.27 -15.37 3.38
N ALA A 10 -3.16 -14.39 3.21
CA ALA A 10 -3.50 -13.90 1.88
C ALA A 10 -2.28 -13.31 1.17
N PHE A 11 -1.46 -12.51 1.86
CA PHE A 11 -0.22 -11.96 1.30
C PHE A 11 0.80 -13.05 0.95
N LEU A 12 1.02 -14.03 1.83
CA LEU A 12 1.91 -15.17 1.55
C LEU A 12 1.40 -16.02 0.37
N THR A 13 0.08 -16.18 0.26
CA THR A 13 -0.58 -16.89 -0.84
C THR A 13 -0.40 -16.12 -2.16
N VAL A 14 -0.55 -14.79 -2.16
CA VAL A 14 -0.26 -13.93 -3.32
C VAL A 14 1.18 -14.13 -3.78
N TYR A 15 2.15 -14.10 -2.86
CA TYR A 15 3.54 -14.36 -3.21
C TYR A 15 3.71 -15.73 -3.86
N ARG A 16 3.20 -16.80 -3.22
CA ARG A 16 3.30 -18.17 -3.76
C ARG A 16 2.72 -18.28 -5.18
N ASP A 17 1.54 -17.70 -5.41
CA ASP A 17 0.80 -17.90 -6.65
C ASP A 17 1.23 -16.95 -7.79
N TYR A 18 1.80 -15.79 -7.44
CA TYR A 18 2.13 -14.72 -8.40
C TYR A 18 3.61 -14.34 -8.46
N LYS A 19 4.51 -14.98 -7.69
CA LYS A 19 5.95 -14.64 -7.65
C LYS A 19 6.54 -14.39 -9.04
N GLY A 20 6.44 -15.39 -9.93
CA GLY A 20 6.98 -15.29 -11.29
C GLY A 20 6.18 -14.35 -12.19
N LYS A 21 4.84 -14.37 -12.10
CA LYS A 21 3.94 -13.62 -12.99
C LYS A 21 4.02 -12.11 -12.76
N TRP A 22 4.20 -11.69 -11.52
CA TRP A 22 4.21 -10.28 -11.11
C TRP A 22 5.63 -9.76 -10.87
N GLY A 23 6.65 -10.58 -11.05
CA GLY A 23 8.04 -10.21 -10.76
C GLY A 23 8.26 -9.90 -9.28
N ILE A 24 7.58 -10.61 -8.38
CA ILE A 24 7.76 -10.41 -6.94
C ILE A 24 9.11 -10.99 -6.55
N MET A 25 9.97 -10.12 -6.04
CA MET A 25 11.30 -10.45 -5.57
C MET A 25 11.25 -11.08 -4.18
N ASP A 26 10.48 -10.47 -3.28
CA ASP A 26 10.40 -10.85 -1.88
C ASP A 26 9.09 -10.38 -1.22
N ILE A 27 8.79 -10.95 -0.06
CA ILE A 27 7.63 -10.60 0.75
C ILE A 27 7.94 -10.66 2.25
N TYR A 28 7.47 -9.66 2.97
CA TYR A 28 7.39 -9.66 4.43
C TYR A 28 5.92 -9.60 4.80
N ALA A 29 5.44 -10.49 5.68
CA ALA A 29 4.07 -10.43 6.19
C ALA A 29 4.06 -10.96 7.62
N TYR A 30 3.71 -10.13 8.60
CA TYR A 30 3.81 -10.48 10.01
C TYR A 30 2.82 -9.73 10.89
N ARG A 31 2.59 -10.30 12.07
CA ARG A 31 1.81 -9.67 13.14
C ARG A 31 2.65 -8.62 13.84
N THR A 32 2.05 -7.48 14.15
CA THR A 32 2.68 -6.39 14.91
C THR A 32 2.19 -6.41 16.37
N GLN A 33 2.97 -5.80 17.26
CA GLN A 33 2.57 -5.57 18.66
C GLN A 33 1.85 -4.22 18.87
N GLY A 34 1.62 -3.46 17.79
CA GLY A 34 0.96 -2.16 17.82
C GLY A 34 -0.49 -2.19 18.33
N LYS A 35 -0.91 -1.08 18.93
CA LYS A 35 -2.32 -0.80 19.28
C LYS A 35 -3.13 -0.48 18.02
N SER A 36 -2.59 0.35 17.13
CA SER A 36 -3.22 0.83 15.90
C SER A 36 -3.01 -0.14 14.75
N ILE A 37 -1.78 -0.61 14.51
CA ILE A 37 -1.47 -1.61 13.47
C ILE A 37 -1.44 -3.01 14.09
N LYS A 38 -2.19 -3.96 13.52
CA LYS A 38 -2.27 -5.36 13.95
C LYS A 38 -1.47 -6.33 13.08
N ALA A 39 -1.23 -5.97 11.83
CA ALA A 39 -0.35 -6.70 10.94
C ALA A 39 0.20 -5.77 9.87
N PHE A 40 1.33 -6.17 9.32
CA PHE A 40 1.99 -5.48 8.22
C PHE A 40 2.38 -6.48 7.15
N ALA A 41 2.30 -6.05 5.90
CA ALA A 41 2.89 -6.76 4.78
C ALA A 41 3.61 -5.80 3.83
N SER A 42 4.70 -6.26 3.25
CA SER A 42 5.49 -5.54 2.25
C SER A 42 5.79 -6.48 1.09
N LEU A 43 5.30 -6.12 -0.10
CA LEU A 43 5.55 -6.84 -1.33
C LEU A 43 6.60 -6.09 -2.14
N ILE A 44 7.72 -6.75 -2.45
CA ILE A 44 8.80 -6.15 -3.24
C ILE A 44 8.70 -6.71 -4.65
N ILE A 45 8.43 -5.85 -5.63
CA ILE A 45 8.28 -6.20 -7.05
C ILE A 45 9.38 -5.56 -7.88
N ASN A 46 9.86 -6.29 -8.89
CA ASN A 46 10.81 -5.77 -9.86
C ASN A 46 10.06 -5.10 -11.03
N ILE A 47 10.30 -3.80 -11.24
CA ILE A 47 9.77 -3.05 -12.38
C ILE A 47 10.94 -2.48 -13.16
N GLY A 48 11.18 -3.00 -14.35
CA GLY A 48 12.26 -2.52 -15.23
C GLY A 48 13.65 -2.59 -14.60
N GLY A 49 13.94 -3.64 -13.83
CA GLY A 49 15.22 -3.82 -13.14
C GLY A 49 15.35 -3.07 -11.81
N ASN A 50 14.30 -2.34 -11.38
CA ASN A 50 14.32 -1.56 -10.15
C ASN A 50 13.28 -2.12 -9.16
N PRO A 51 13.67 -2.36 -7.89
CA PRO A 51 12.72 -2.78 -6.86
C PRO A 51 11.76 -1.65 -6.51
N ARG A 52 10.49 -2.02 -6.35
CA ARG A 52 9.40 -1.17 -5.86
C ARG A 52 8.64 -1.91 -4.79
N THR A 53 8.19 -1.17 -3.79
CA THR A 53 7.58 -1.74 -2.59
C THR A 53 6.12 -1.34 -2.51
N ILE A 54 5.25 -2.32 -2.28
CA ILE A 54 3.84 -2.12 -1.93
C ILE A 54 3.70 -2.50 -0.46
N ASN A 55 3.46 -1.51 0.40
CA ASN A 55 3.27 -1.70 1.83
C ASN A 55 1.78 -1.75 2.16
N ALA A 56 1.40 -2.66 3.04
CA ALA A 56 0.02 -2.84 3.48
C ALA A 56 -0.04 -2.92 5.00
N TYR A 57 -0.97 -2.17 5.59
CA TYR A 57 -1.15 -2.03 7.04
C TYR A 57 -2.56 -2.46 7.41
N LEU A 58 -2.68 -3.52 8.22
CA LEU A 58 -3.95 -3.92 8.82
C LEU A 58 -4.15 -3.14 10.12
N PHE A 59 -5.15 -2.26 10.15
CA PHE A 59 -5.51 -1.49 11.34
C PHE A 59 -6.36 -2.29 12.31
N SER A 60 -6.38 -1.86 13.57
CA SER A 60 -7.26 -2.37 14.64
C SER A 60 -8.75 -2.25 14.31
N THR A 61 -9.12 -1.28 13.47
CA THR A 61 -10.46 -1.11 12.90
C THR A 61 -10.83 -2.18 11.88
N GLY A 62 -9.86 -3.01 11.47
CA GLY A 62 -10.03 -4.02 10.44
C GLY A 62 -9.92 -3.48 9.02
N LYS A 63 -9.55 -2.21 8.81
CA LYS A 63 -9.22 -1.67 7.49
C LYS A 63 -7.80 -2.06 7.07
N VAL A 64 -7.56 -2.24 5.78
CA VAL A 64 -6.21 -2.32 5.20
C VAL A 64 -5.93 -1.06 4.42
N MET A 65 -4.84 -0.37 4.75
CA MET A 65 -4.29 0.69 3.91
C MET A 65 -3.14 0.12 3.10
N ILE A 66 -3.13 0.34 1.79
CA ILE A 66 -2.08 -0.09 0.86
C ILE A 66 -1.44 1.16 0.28
N ILE A 67 -0.11 1.27 0.39
CA ILE A 67 0.65 2.41 -0.11
C ILE A 67 1.90 2.00 -0.90
N SER A 68 2.31 2.83 -1.85
CA SER A 68 3.60 2.71 -2.54
C SER A 68 4.16 4.09 -2.88
N ASP A 69 5.46 4.31 -2.68
CA ASP A 69 6.11 5.59 -2.97
C ASP A 69 6.31 5.78 -4.47
N VAL A 70 5.73 6.86 -5.01
CA VAL A 70 5.85 7.31 -6.40
C VAL A 70 6.40 8.74 -6.51
N THR A 71 6.92 9.28 -5.40
CA THR A 71 7.55 10.60 -5.30
C THR A 71 8.56 10.85 -6.42
N PRO A 72 9.47 9.91 -6.78
CA PRO A 72 10.47 10.18 -7.83
C PRO A 72 9.90 10.54 -9.21
N ILE A 73 8.64 10.18 -9.49
CA ILE A 73 7.99 10.42 -10.80
C ILE A 73 7.01 11.59 -10.74
N LEU A 74 6.35 11.77 -9.59
CA LEU A 74 5.17 12.64 -9.45
C LEU A 74 5.33 13.79 -8.45
N ARG A 75 6.52 13.99 -7.85
CA ARG A 75 6.80 15.13 -6.98
C ARG A 75 6.39 16.45 -7.63
N GLY A 76 5.63 17.27 -6.90
CA GLY A 76 5.13 18.57 -7.37
C GLY A 76 4.05 18.50 -8.47
N LYS A 77 3.56 17.31 -8.85
CA LYS A 77 2.51 17.13 -9.88
C LYS A 77 1.14 16.75 -9.31
N VAL A 78 1.06 16.50 -8.01
CA VAL A 78 -0.17 16.04 -7.35
C VAL A 78 -0.69 17.15 -6.46
N ASN A 79 -1.99 17.43 -6.57
CA ASN A 79 -2.69 18.35 -5.70
C ASN A 79 -3.62 17.58 -4.76
N CYS A 80 -3.70 18.07 -3.52
CA CYS A 80 -4.63 17.59 -2.51
C CYS A 80 -6.08 17.90 -2.95
N SER A 81 -6.95 16.89 -3.04
CA SER A 81 -8.35 17.08 -3.50
C SER A 81 -9.31 17.48 -2.37
N GLY A 82 -8.79 17.71 -1.17
CA GLY A 82 -9.53 18.19 0.01
C GLY A 82 -9.99 17.08 0.97
N SER A 83 -9.89 15.81 0.58
CA SER A 83 -10.13 14.69 1.50
C SER A 83 -8.82 14.24 2.15
N SER A 84 -8.83 13.98 3.46
CA SER A 84 -7.65 13.52 4.18
C SER A 84 -7.98 12.36 5.11
N THR A 85 -7.01 11.48 5.28
CA THR A 85 -7.05 10.39 6.26
C THR A 85 -5.85 10.51 7.18
N ARG A 86 -5.98 9.98 8.40
CA ARG A 86 -4.88 9.91 9.37
C ARG A 86 -4.54 8.46 9.61
N ALA A 87 -3.24 8.16 9.61
CA ALA A 87 -2.72 6.84 9.92
C ALA A 87 -1.72 6.96 11.08
N THR A 88 -1.95 6.19 12.14
CA THR A 88 -0.97 6.01 13.21
C THR A 88 -0.22 4.71 12.96
N VAL A 89 1.08 4.81 12.67
CA VAL A 89 1.98 3.68 12.50
C VAL A 89 2.75 3.51 13.80
N ASP A 90 2.32 2.53 14.60
CA ASP A 90 2.89 2.24 15.92
C ASP A 90 3.65 0.92 15.96
N MET A 91 4.32 0.61 14.84
CA MET A 91 5.22 -0.54 14.73
C MET A 91 6.60 -0.26 15.34
N TYR A 92 6.93 1.01 15.54
CA TYR A 92 8.19 1.49 16.11
C TYR A 92 7.92 2.53 17.21
N LEU A 93 8.94 2.84 18.01
CA LEU A 93 8.89 3.87 19.05
C LEU A 93 9.77 5.06 18.64
N PRO A 94 9.26 6.30 18.72
CA PRO A 94 7.88 6.67 19.06
C PRO A 94 6.88 6.30 17.94
N PRO A 95 5.58 6.14 18.25
CA PRO A 95 4.56 6.00 17.22
C PRO A 95 4.56 7.20 16.28
N GLU A 96 4.37 6.94 14.99
CA GLU A 96 4.36 7.98 13.96
C GLU A 96 2.93 8.27 13.50
N GLU A 97 2.59 9.54 13.35
CA GLU A 97 1.28 9.98 12.85
C GLU A 97 1.43 10.62 11.47
N TYR A 98 0.78 10.01 10.49
CA TYR A 98 0.77 10.48 9.12
C TYR A 98 -0.58 11.11 8.80
N SER A 99 -0.53 12.36 8.33
CA SER A 99 -1.66 12.97 7.62
C SER A 99 -1.48 12.71 6.13
N ILE A 100 -2.43 12.01 5.55
CA ILE A 100 -2.43 11.63 4.13
C ILE A 100 -3.56 12.40 3.47
N CYS A 101 -3.23 13.40 2.65
CA CYS A 101 -4.22 14.01 1.79
C CYS A 101 -4.43 13.16 0.56
N LEU A 102 -5.66 12.73 0.32
CA LEU A 102 -6.04 11.99 -0.86
C LEU A 102 -6.27 12.99 -2.00
N GLY A 103 -5.75 12.66 -3.17
CA GLY A 103 -5.81 13.45 -4.40
C GLY A 103 -6.73 12.82 -5.42
N GLU A 104 -6.31 12.84 -6.68
CA GLU A 104 -7.08 12.32 -7.80
C GLU A 104 -7.00 10.79 -7.92
N GLY A 105 -8.05 10.18 -8.46
CA GLY A 105 -8.02 8.78 -8.88
C GLY A 105 -7.11 8.62 -10.10
N ILE A 106 -6.32 7.55 -10.11
CA ILE A 106 -5.40 7.27 -11.22
C ILE A 106 -5.98 6.21 -12.15
N ASN A 107 -5.71 6.34 -13.45
CA ASN A 107 -6.15 5.38 -14.47
C ASN A 107 -7.67 5.12 -14.51
N GLY A 108 -8.49 6.10 -14.09
CA GLY A 108 -9.95 5.94 -14.00
C GLY A 108 -10.42 5.03 -12.85
N SER A 109 -9.50 4.53 -12.01
CA SER A 109 -9.84 3.80 -10.79
C SER A 109 -10.22 4.79 -9.70
N ARG A 110 -11.37 4.55 -9.05
CA ARG A 110 -11.75 5.25 -7.82
C ARG A 110 -11.11 4.64 -6.56
N ASN A 111 -10.51 3.46 -6.69
CA ASN A 111 -9.96 2.70 -5.58
C ASN A 111 -8.46 2.91 -5.39
N ILE A 112 -7.79 3.47 -6.40
CA ILE A 112 -6.38 3.85 -6.34
C ILE A 112 -6.29 5.35 -6.54
N LEU A 113 -5.81 6.02 -5.51
CA LEU A 113 -5.67 7.46 -5.45
C LEU A 113 -4.19 7.82 -5.43
N LEU A 114 -3.84 8.96 -6.03
CA LEU A 114 -2.61 9.64 -5.67
C LEU A 114 -2.85 10.34 -4.33
N ALA A 115 -1.88 10.25 -3.43
CA ALA A 115 -1.97 10.86 -2.11
C ALA A 115 -0.68 11.60 -1.76
N LEU A 116 -0.83 12.67 -0.99
CA LEU A 116 0.27 13.46 -0.47
C LEU A 116 0.39 13.21 1.02
N THR A 117 1.61 12.99 1.48
CA THR A 117 1.93 13.04 2.90
C THR A 117 3.22 13.81 3.12
N ARG A 118 3.50 14.16 4.36
CA ARG A 118 4.77 14.77 4.75
C ARG A 118 5.50 13.81 5.65
N ASP A 119 6.75 13.56 5.32
CA ASP A 119 7.63 12.69 6.08
C ASP A 119 8.95 13.42 6.30
N TYR A 120 9.32 13.64 7.57
CA TYR A 120 10.48 14.45 7.97
C TYR A 120 10.58 15.84 7.29
N GLY A 121 9.43 16.47 7.02
CA GLY A 121 9.37 17.79 6.36
C GLY A 121 9.42 17.75 4.83
N GLU A 122 9.63 16.57 4.23
CA GLU A 122 9.61 16.37 2.78
C GLU A 122 8.22 15.94 2.31
N GLU A 123 7.79 16.48 1.17
CA GLU A 123 6.59 16.00 0.48
C GLU A 123 6.85 14.62 -0.14
N ARG A 124 5.95 13.69 0.17
CA ARG A 124 5.89 12.35 -0.40
C ARG A 124 4.61 12.19 -1.20
N VAL A 125 4.76 11.64 -2.40
CA VAL A 125 3.64 11.25 -3.25
C VAL A 125 3.51 9.72 -3.19
N LEU A 126 2.34 9.26 -2.78
CA LEU A 126 2.01 7.86 -2.62
C LEU A 126 0.94 7.47 -3.63
N LEU A 127 1.02 6.24 -4.15
CA LEU A 127 -0.20 5.52 -4.51
C LEU A 127 -0.86 5.05 -3.22
N TYR A 128 -2.17 5.24 -3.12
CA TYR A 128 -2.97 4.92 -1.95
C TYR A 128 -4.17 4.08 -2.38
N SER A 129 -4.45 3.02 -1.63
CA SER A 129 -5.68 2.25 -1.75
C SER A 129 -6.12 1.74 -0.38
N GLU A 130 -7.41 1.44 -0.23
CA GLU A 130 -7.97 0.85 0.98
C GLU A 130 -8.79 -0.40 0.66
N VAL A 131 -8.74 -1.35 1.58
CA VAL A 131 -9.62 -2.54 1.57
C VAL A 131 -10.34 -2.61 2.91
N ASP A 132 -11.67 -2.62 2.86
CA ASP A 132 -12.51 -2.73 4.05
C ASP A 132 -12.46 -4.13 4.66
N GLN A 133 -12.71 -4.19 5.97
CA GLN A 133 -12.70 -5.42 6.78
C GLN A 133 -13.49 -6.59 6.17
N LYS A 134 -14.65 -6.28 5.58
CA LYS A 134 -15.57 -7.26 4.99
C LYS A 134 -15.01 -7.91 3.72
N SER A 135 -13.98 -7.29 3.13
CA SER A 135 -13.35 -7.67 1.87
C SER A 135 -11.90 -8.10 2.05
N ILE A 136 -11.43 -8.37 3.28
CA ILE A 136 -10.07 -8.91 3.49
C ILE A 136 -10.08 -10.41 3.23
N ASP A 137 -10.15 -10.76 1.96
CA ASP A 137 -9.94 -12.12 1.47
C ASP A 137 -8.89 -12.12 0.36
N TYR A 138 -8.43 -13.32 0.00
CA TYR A 138 -7.41 -13.50 -1.02
C TYR A 138 -7.79 -12.86 -2.36
N ASN A 139 -9.02 -13.04 -2.84
CA ASN A 139 -9.44 -12.55 -4.15
C ASN A 139 -9.46 -11.02 -4.20
N SER A 140 -9.98 -10.41 -3.14
CA SER A 140 -10.04 -8.97 -2.99
C SER A 140 -8.64 -8.34 -2.91
N LEU A 141 -7.74 -8.94 -2.14
CA LEU A 141 -6.34 -8.47 -2.04
C LEU A 141 -5.59 -8.67 -3.35
N VAL A 142 -5.73 -9.81 -4.02
CA VAL A 142 -5.14 -10.04 -5.36
C VAL A 142 -5.59 -8.97 -6.34
N LYS A 143 -6.87 -8.63 -6.36
CA LYS A 143 -7.40 -7.59 -7.27
C LYS A 143 -6.74 -6.24 -6.99
N VAL A 144 -6.76 -5.76 -5.74
CA VAL A 144 -6.22 -4.45 -5.40
C VAL A 144 -4.70 -4.39 -5.59
N LEU A 145 -3.96 -5.42 -5.16
CA LEU A 145 -2.51 -5.50 -5.38
C LEU A 145 -2.16 -5.56 -6.87
N GLY A 146 -2.97 -6.26 -7.68
CA GLY A 146 -2.83 -6.30 -9.12
C GLY A 146 -3.00 -4.93 -9.76
N GLU A 147 -4.05 -4.19 -9.40
CA GLU A 147 -4.29 -2.82 -9.87
C GLU A 147 -3.17 -1.85 -9.45
N VAL A 148 -2.68 -1.95 -8.20
CA VAL A 148 -1.55 -1.15 -7.70
C VAL A 148 -0.28 -1.47 -8.48
N LYS A 149 0.03 -2.75 -8.68
CA LYS A 149 1.17 -3.21 -9.48
C LYS A 149 1.10 -2.69 -10.91
N ASP A 150 -0.04 -2.82 -11.59
CA ASP A 150 -0.22 -2.35 -12.97
C ASP A 150 -0.04 -0.83 -13.07
N THR A 151 -0.53 -0.10 -12.08
CA THR A 151 -0.34 1.35 -11.99
C THR A 151 1.13 1.71 -11.80
N LEU A 152 1.84 1.02 -10.90
CA LEU A 152 3.29 1.21 -10.70
C LEU A 152 4.07 0.92 -11.98
N ILE A 153 3.76 -0.17 -12.69
CA ILE A 153 4.41 -0.50 -13.97
C ILE A 153 4.23 0.68 -14.92
N ARG A 154 3.01 1.13 -15.17
CA ARG A 154 2.74 2.27 -16.07
C ARG A 154 3.53 3.52 -15.67
N LEU A 155 3.53 3.89 -14.39
CA LEU A 155 4.23 5.08 -13.91
C LEU A 155 5.75 5.00 -14.09
N PHE A 156 6.35 3.82 -13.90
CA PHE A 156 7.79 3.66 -13.92
C PHE A 156 8.36 3.16 -15.26
N THR A 157 7.53 2.64 -16.18
CA THR A 157 7.96 2.20 -17.51
C THR A 157 7.63 3.18 -18.63
N THR A 158 6.64 4.06 -18.45
CA THR A 158 6.32 5.08 -19.46
C THR A 158 7.32 6.23 -19.33
N ARG A 159 8.38 6.17 -20.12
CA ARG A 159 9.31 7.27 -20.40
C ARG A 159 9.19 7.66 -21.86
#